data_AF-A0A1H4X5R9-F1
#
_entry.id   AF-A0A1H4X5R9-F1
#
_cell.length_a   1.000
_cell.length_b   1.000
_cell.length_c   1.000
_cell.angle_alpha   90.00
_cell.angle_beta   90.00
_cell.angle_gamma   90.00
#
_symmetry.space_group_name_H-M   'P 1'
#
loop_
_entity.id
_entity.type
_entity.pdbx_description
1 polymer ?
#
loop_
_entity_poly.entity_id
_entity_poly.type
_entity_poly.pdbx_seq_one_letter_code
_entity_poly.pdbx_strand_id
1 'polypeptide(L)'
;MRFIICDLITGTVLDEAPLVIAEDLTRQLKGVGEGKFFAPFFDGEGRLYKSRYWEKLIVPWKSLILVTDEDGRIIWHGIPNSTATPGINGQEIPCRTVEEYLLRRYMPTAEFLDVDQANIFAAMINAANVNGIGLEVDAPLTGVILERLYQDAENTRIGDRLTELSNASPASTG
;
A
#
# COMPACT_ATOMS: atom_id res chain seq x y z
N MET A 1 -5.77 -20.68 1.41
CA MET A 1 -5.19 -19.31 1.38
C MET A 1 -3.70 -19.40 1.64
N ARG A 2 -2.91 -18.53 1.01
CA ARG A 2 -1.45 -18.47 1.19
C ARG A 2 -1.00 -17.04 1.48
N PHE A 3 0.08 -16.88 2.23
CA PHE A 3 0.64 -15.59 2.59
C PHE A 3 2.04 -15.45 2.01
N ILE A 4 2.16 -14.61 0.98
CA ILE A 4 3.41 -14.43 0.24
C ILE A 4 4.08 -13.16 0.74
N ILE A 5 5.35 -13.28 1.13
CA ILE A 5 6.18 -12.13 1.50
C ILE A 5 6.93 -11.68 0.25
N CYS A 6 6.77 -10.42 -0.11
CA CYS A 6 7.51 -9.79 -1.20
C CYS A 6 8.37 -8.65 -0.67
N ASP A 7 9.41 -8.29 -1.43
CA ASP A 7 10.07 -7.00 -1.29
C ASP A 7 9.13 -5.89 -1.81
N LEU A 8 8.89 -4.87 -0.98
CA LEU A 8 7.92 -3.82 -1.27
C LEU A 8 8.30 -2.97 -2.47
N ILE A 9 9.60 -2.77 -2.73
CA ILE A 9 10.08 -1.86 -3.78
C ILE A 9 10.09 -2.55 -5.13
N THR A 10 10.53 -3.80 -5.17
CA THR A 10 10.73 -4.55 -6.41
C THR A 10 9.58 -5.47 -6.76
N GLY A 11 8.68 -5.77 -5.80
CA GLY A 11 7.64 -6.77 -5.95
C GLY A 11 8.15 -8.22 -5.97
N THR A 12 9.46 -8.44 -5.78
CA THR A 12 10.06 -9.77 -5.81
C THR A 12 9.53 -10.63 -4.68
N VAL A 13 9.04 -11.83 -4.99
CA VAL A 13 8.65 -12.82 -3.99
C VAL A 13 9.90 -13.29 -3.24
N LEU A 14 9.88 -13.14 -1.91
CA LEU A 14 10.97 -13.53 -1.03
C LEU A 14 10.74 -14.91 -0.41
N ASP A 15 9.53 -15.15 0.11
CA ASP A 15 9.16 -16.43 0.74
C ASP A 15 7.63 -16.54 0.90
N GLU A 16 7.18 -17.71 1.33
CA GLU A 16 5.82 -17.93 1.84
C GLU A 16 5.86 -18.15 3.35
N ALA A 17 4.94 -17.51 4.08
CA ALA A 17 4.89 -17.59 5.53
C ALA A 17 3.60 -18.25 6.04
N PRO A 18 3.67 -19.03 7.14
CA PRO A 18 2.50 -19.65 7.74
C PRO A 18 1.73 -18.67 8.63
N LEU A 19 1.36 -17.51 8.08
CA LEU A 19 0.63 -16.49 8.82
C LEU A 19 -0.84 -16.88 9.00
N VAL A 20 -1.49 -16.25 9.97
CA VAL A 20 -2.92 -16.35 10.20
C VAL A 20 -3.50 -14.94 10.27
N ILE A 21 -4.73 -14.74 9.81
CA ILE A 21 -5.45 -13.49 9.98
C ILE A 21 -5.85 -13.38 11.45
N ALA A 22 -5.34 -12.36 12.15
CA ALA A 22 -5.61 -12.12 13.57
C ALA A 22 -6.81 -11.19 13.79
N GLU A 23 -7.03 -10.25 12.86
CA GLU A 23 -8.16 -9.33 12.84
C GLU A 23 -8.64 -9.16 11.39
N ASP A 24 -9.88 -8.70 11.22
CA ASP A 24 -10.51 -8.54 9.91
C ASP A 24 -9.65 -7.73 8.94
N LEU A 25 -9.54 -8.23 7.71
CA LEU A 25 -8.86 -7.54 6.62
C LEU A 25 -9.83 -6.56 5.97
N THR A 26 -9.70 -5.28 6.31
CA THR A 26 -10.57 -4.26 5.75
C THR A 26 -10.11 -3.85 4.36
N ARG A 27 -11.08 -3.52 3.50
CA ARG A 27 -10.86 -2.90 2.19
C ARG A 27 -11.64 -1.60 2.17
N GLN A 28 -10.97 -0.50 1.83
CA GLN A 28 -11.60 0.81 1.72
C GLN A 28 -11.45 1.32 0.30
N LEU A 29 -12.54 1.84 -0.27
CA LEU A 29 -12.47 2.59 -1.51
C LEU A 29 -11.96 4.00 -1.19
N LYS A 30 -10.90 4.45 -1.86
CA LYS A 30 -10.26 5.77 -1.64
C LYS A 30 -9.70 5.97 -0.22
N GLY A 31 -9.37 4.89 0.49
CA GLY A 31 -8.88 4.94 1.86
C GLY A 31 -7.91 3.82 2.16
N VAL A 32 -7.35 3.85 3.36
CA VAL A 32 -6.40 2.84 3.81
C VAL A 32 -7.15 1.72 4.54
N GLY A 33 -7.10 0.53 3.96
CA GLY A 33 -7.42 -0.69 4.67
C GLY A 33 -6.37 -1.04 5.73
N GLU A 34 -6.85 -1.62 6.81
CA GLU A 34 -6.10 -2.16 7.93
C GLU A 34 -6.26 -3.69 7.99
N GLY A 35 -5.25 -4.36 8.50
CA GLY A 35 -5.30 -5.77 8.83
C GLY A 35 -4.22 -6.12 9.84
N LYS A 36 -4.42 -7.23 10.56
CA LYS A 36 -3.42 -7.75 11.49
C LYS A 36 -3.20 -9.23 11.22
N PHE A 37 -1.94 -9.62 11.13
CA PHE A 37 -1.55 -11.02 11.00
C PHE A 37 -0.93 -11.53 12.30
N PHE A 38 -1.07 -12.83 12.53
CA PHE A 38 -0.37 -13.55 13.56
C PHE A 38 0.66 -14.48 12.91
N ALA A 39 1.90 -14.38 13.35
CA ALA A 39 3.03 -15.22 12.98
C ALA A 39 3.25 -16.27 14.08
N PRO A 40 2.74 -17.51 13.93
CA PRO A 40 2.83 -18.52 14.97
C PRO A 40 4.25 -19.07 15.13
N PHE A 41 4.66 -19.34 16.37
CA PHE A 41 5.93 -20.02 16.65
C PHE A 41 5.85 -21.53 16.42
N PHE A 42 4.65 -22.10 16.56
CA PHE A 42 4.38 -23.52 16.49
C PHE A 42 3.49 -23.86 15.29
N ASP A 43 3.69 -25.04 14.72
CA ASP A 43 2.84 -25.60 13.68
C ASP A 43 1.52 -26.15 14.26
N GLY A 44 0.65 -26.66 13.39
CA GLY A 44 -0.64 -27.25 13.78
C GLY A 44 -0.53 -28.51 14.65
N GLU A 45 0.66 -29.09 14.80
CA GLU A 45 0.95 -30.23 15.69
C GLU A 45 1.62 -29.79 17.01
N GLY A 46 1.77 -28.48 17.23
CA GLY A 46 2.40 -27.90 18.42
C GLY A 46 3.93 -27.96 18.41
N ARG A 47 4.55 -28.25 17.26
CA ARG A 47 6.01 -28.27 17.12
C ARG A 47 6.51 -26.92 16.65
N LEU A 48 7.67 -26.49 17.14
CA LEU A 48 8.31 -25.28 16.62
C LEU A 48 8.60 -25.44 15.12
N TYR A 49 8.32 -24.40 14.33
CA TYR A 49 8.71 -24.37 12.93
C TYR A 49 10.22 -24.58 12.78
N LYS A 50 10.62 -25.58 11.98
CA LYS A 50 12.03 -25.97 11.77
C LYS A 50 12.88 -24.84 11.21
N SER A 51 12.29 -23.99 10.37
CA SER A 51 12.89 -22.76 9.85
C SER A 51 11.88 -21.62 9.98
N ARG A 52 12.33 -20.51 10.54
CA ARG A 52 11.55 -19.25 10.64
C ARG A 52 12.25 -18.10 9.93
N TYR A 53 12.99 -18.40 8.87
CA TYR A 53 13.70 -17.37 8.11
C TYR A 53 12.74 -16.29 7.59
N TRP A 54 11.52 -16.69 7.20
CA TRP A 54 10.43 -15.80 6.80
C TRP A 54 10.14 -14.68 7.82
N GLU A 55 10.30 -14.90 9.14
CA GLU A 55 10.09 -13.84 10.14
C GLU A 55 11.04 -12.66 9.92
N LYS A 56 12.28 -12.92 9.48
CA LYS A 56 13.27 -11.88 9.22
C LYS A 56 12.99 -11.09 7.94
N LEU A 57 12.14 -11.63 7.06
CA LEU A 57 11.74 -11.01 5.81
C LEU A 57 10.55 -10.06 6.00
N ILE A 58 9.83 -10.17 7.12
CA ILE A 58 8.73 -9.26 7.49
C ILE A 58 9.34 -8.03 8.15
N VAL A 59 9.66 -7.03 7.34
CA VAL A 59 10.32 -5.81 7.78
C VAL A 59 9.40 -4.60 7.51
N PRO A 60 9.09 -3.79 8.55
CA PRO A 60 8.21 -2.66 8.37
C PRO A 60 8.67 -1.72 7.26
N TRP A 61 7.74 -1.33 6.39
CA TRP A 61 7.99 -0.44 5.24
C TRP A 61 9.00 -0.96 4.21
N LYS A 62 9.36 -2.24 4.25
CA LYS A 62 10.27 -2.87 3.28
C LYS A 62 9.69 -4.16 2.69
N SER A 63 8.81 -4.84 3.42
CA SER A 63 8.10 -6.01 2.92
C SER A 63 6.65 -5.68 2.55
N LEU A 64 6.10 -6.45 1.62
CA LEU A 64 4.69 -6.52 1.29
C LEU A 64 4.19 -7.93 1.59
N ILE A 65 3.06 -8.05 2.29
CA ILE A 65 2.38 -9.32 2.50
C ILE A 65 1.19 -9.39 1.55
N LEU A 66 1.19 -10.38 0.66
CA LEU A 66 0.06 -10.70 -0.20
C LEU A 66 -0.72 -11.87 0.40
N VAL A 67 -2.03 -11.70 0.51
CA VAL A 67 -2.95 -12.77 0.87
C VAL A 67 -3.57 -13.27 -0.44
N THR A 68 -3.46 -14.57 -0.68
CA THR A 68 -3.98 -15.20 -1.89
C THR A 68 -5.01 -16.27 -1.56
N ASP A 69 -5.97 -16.47 -2.46
CA ASP A 69 -6.86 -17.63 -2.42
C ASP A 69 -6.13 -18.92 -2.87
N GLU A 70 -6.86 -20.03 -2.98
CA GLU A 70 -6.28 -21.32 -3.39
C GLU A 70 -5.85 -21.35 -4.87
N ASP A 71 -6.47 -20.51 -5.70
CA ASP A 71 -6.15 -20.36 -7.13
C ASP A 71 -4.97 -19.40 -7.35
N GLY A 72 -4.43 -18.79 -6.29
CA GLY A 72 -3.34 -17.83 -6.35
C GLY A 72 -3.77 -16.40 -6.69
N ARG A 73 -5.06 -16.07 -6.66
CA ARG A 73 -5.54 -14.70 -6.85
C ARG A 73 -5.26 -13.89 -5.59
N ILE A 74 -4.75 -12.67 -5.75
CA ILE A 74 -4.55 -11.74 -4.65
C ILE A 74 -5.91 -11.26 -4.16
N ILE A 75 -6.21 -11.53 -2.89
CA ILE A 75 -7.45 -11.09 -2.23
C ILE A 75 -7.18 -9.99 -1.20
N TRP A 76 -5.95 -9.80 -0.77
CA TRP A 76 -5.59 -8.65 0.06
C TRP A 76 -4.09 -8.41 0.01
N HIS A 77 -3.66 -7.20 0.33
CA HIS A 77 -2.26 -6.84 0.40
C HIS A 77 -2.03 -5.91 1.58
N GLY A 78 -0.86 -6.00 2.22
CA GLY A 78 -0.53 -5.12 3.33
C GLY A 78 0.95 -4.96 3.56
N ILE A 79 1.33 -3.74 3.86
CA ILE A 79 2.66 -3.34 4.30
C ILE A 79 2.68 -3.41 5.82
N PRO A 80 3.55 -4.22 6.44
CA PRO A 80 3.80 -4.14 7.86
C PRO A 80 4.20 -2.71 8.24
N ASN A 81 3.42 -2.07 9.11
CA ASN A 81 3.55 -0.64 9.36
C ASN A 81 4.30 -0.32 10.67
N SER A 82 4.47 -1.31 11.55
CA SER A 82 5.32 -1.24 12.73
C SER A 82 6.00 -2.59 13.01
N THR A 83 6.96 -2.58 13.93
CA THR A 83 7.58 -3.81 14.43
C THR A 83 6.51 -4.77 14.97
N ALA A 84 6.74 -6.07 14.77
CA ALA A 84 5.84 -7.09 15.28
C ALA A 84 5.84 -7.09 16.83
N THR A 85 4.66 -7.28 17.41
CA THR A 85 4.49 -7.34 18.86
C THR A 85 4.61 -8.79 19.32
N PRO A 86 5.56 -9.14 20.20
CA PRO A 86 5.72 -10.51 20.65
C PRO A 86 4.58 -10.92 21.60
N GLY A 87 4.09 -12.15 21.41
CA GLY A 87 3.16 -12.83 22.31
C GLY A 87 3.70 -14.19 22.75
N ILE A 88 2.90 -14.92 23.51
CA ILE A 88 3.31 -16.22 24.08
C ILE A 88 3.51 -17.28 22.99
N ASN A 89 2.66 -17.30 21.97
CA ASN A 89 2.60 -18.35 20.94
C ASN A 89 3.02 -17.87 19.54
N GLY A 90 3.45 -16.62 19.40
CA GLY A 90 3.75 -16.00 18.11
C GLY A 90 3.91 -14.49 18.21
N GLN A 91 3.87 -13.81 17.07
CA GLN A 91 4.00 -12.36 16.99
C GLN A 91 2.84 -11.77 16.20
N GLU A 92 2.34 -10.61 16.62
CA GLU A 92 1.33 -9.85 15.89
C GLU A 92 1.99 -8.85 14.95
N ILE A 93 1.54 -8.80 13.71
CA ILE A 93 2.08 -7.96 12.65
C ILE A 93 0.95 -7.05 12.16
N PRO A 94 0.90 -5.79 12.59
CA PRO A 94 -0.05 -4.83 12.07
C PRO A 94 0.36 -4.41 10.66
N CYS A 95 -0.63 -4.30 9.78
CA CYS A 95 -0.45 -3.98 8.37
C CYS A 95 -1.42 -2.91 7.91
N ARG A 96 -0.96 -2.13 6.94
CA ARG A 96 -1.77 -1.15 6.20
C ARG A 96 -1.68 -1.47 4.71
N THR A 97 -2.78 -1.34 3.99
CA THR A 97 -2.80 -1.46 2.52
C THR A 97 -1.85 -0.44 1.84
N VAL A 98 -1.52 -0.66 0.58
CA VAL A 98 -0.48 0.10 -0.15
C VAL A 98 -0.82 1.58 -0.28
N GLU A 99 -2.09 1.95 -0.22
CA GLU A 99 -2.58 3.33 -0.22
C GLU A 99 -1.94 4.18 0.89
N GLU A 100 -1.62 3.57 2.04
CA GLU A 100 -0.91 4.24 3.14
C GLU A 100 0.47 4.74 2.72
N TYR A 101 1.11 4.07 1.75
CA TYR A 101 2.37 4.53 1.18
C TYR A 101 2.21 5.93 0.58
N LEU A 102 1.12 6.18 -0.15
CA LEU A 102 0.84 7.49 -0.77
C LEU A 102 0.50 8.56 0.26
N LEU A 103 -0.13 8.19 1.39
CA LEU A 103 -0.39 9.09 2.51
C LEU A 103 0.87 9.47 3.30
N ARG A 104 1.98 8.75 3.11
CA ARG A 104 3.27 9.10 3.73
C ARG A 104 4.15 9.98 2.85
N ARG A 105 3.83 10.11 1.57
CA ARG A 105 4.62 10.89 0.61
C ARG A 105 4.07 12.31 0.55
N TYR A 106 4.94 13.29 0.77
CA TYR A 106 4.58 14.69 0.64
C TYR A 106 4.44 15.07 -0.83
N MET A 107 3.47 15.93 -1.12
CA MET A 107 3.29 16.50 -2.45
C MET A 107 4.40 17.53 -2.72
N PRO A 108 5.21 17.38 -3.78
CA PRO A 108 6.17 18.42 -4.17
C PRO A 108 5.44 19.60 -4.80
N THR A 109 6.15 20.74 -4.91
CA THR A 109 5.67 21.87 -5.69
C THR A 109 5.49 21.48 -7.16
N ALA A 110 4.29 21.72 -7.70
CA ALA A 110 3.94 21.40 -9.07
C ALA A 110 2.83 22.33 -9.57
N GLU A 111 2.92 22.74 -10.82
CA GLU A 111 1.94 23.59 -11.49
C GLU A 111 1.42 22.88 -12.74
N PHE A 112 0.11 22.89 -12.89
CA PHE A 112 -0.61 22.29 -14.01
C PHE A 112 -1.58 23.33 -14.56
N LEU A 113 -1.43 23.68 -15.84
CA LEU A 113 -2.28 24.63 -16.56
C LEU A 113 -2.90 23.91 -17.75
N ASP A 114 -4.22 23.94 -17.85
CA ASP A 114 -4.99 23.26 -18.91
C ASP A 114 -4.61 21.78 -19.11
N VAL A 115 -4.42 21.03 -18.02
CA VAL A 115 -4.01 19.63 -18.06
C VAL A 115 -5.20 18.70 -17.76
N ASP A 116 -5.30 17.60 -18.51
CA ASP A 116 -6.27 16.54 -18.22
C ASP A 116 -6.04 15.93 -16.84
N GLN A 117 -7.12 15.74 -16.09
CA GLN A 117 -7.12 15.18 -14.74
C GLN A 117 -6.34 13.86 -14.63
N ALA A 118 -6.41 12.96 -15.62
CA ALA A 118 -5.66 11.70 -15.62
C ALA A 118 -4.15 11.94 -15.68
N ASN A 119 -3.70 12.95 -16.44
CA ASN A 119 -2.30 13.31 -16.53
C ASN A 119 -1.79 13.95 -15.23
N ILE A 120 -2.61 14.74 -14.55
CA ILE A 120 -2.27 15.28 -13.22
C ILE A 120 -2.14 14.13 -12.21
N PHE A 121 -3.08 13.17 -12.24
CA PHE A 121 -3.01 11.97 -11.41
C PHE A 121 -1.73 11.17 -11.67
N ALA A 122 -1.41 10.92 -12.95
CA ALA A 122 -0.19 10.22 -13.36
C ALA A 122 1.07 10.93 -12.88
N ALA A 123 1.13 12.26 -13.00
CA ALA A 123 2.26 13.06 -12.54
C ALA A 123 2.47 12.93 -11.02
N MET A 124 1.39 12.94 -10.22
CA MET A 124 1.46 12.74 -8.77
C MET A 124 1.98 11.35 -8.39
N ILE A 125 1.51 10.28 -9.05
CA ILE A 125 2.02 8.93 -8.80
C ILE A 125 3.49 8.81 -9.22
N ASN A 126 3.87 9.40 -10.35
CA ASN A 126 5.27 9.44 -10.78
C ASN A 126 6.18 10.16 -9.78
N ALA A 127 5.70 11.24 -9.17
CA ALA A 127 6.41 11.90 -8.07
C ALA A 127 6.56 10.98 -6.85
N ALA A 128 5.51 10.24 -6.49
CA ALA A 128 5.58 9.24 -5.40
C ALA A 128 6.61 8.13 -5.69
N ASN A 129 6.78 7.77 -6.97
CA ASN A 129 7.70 6.73 -7.44
C ASN A 129 9.18 7.13 -7.44
N VAL A 130 9.54 8.40 -7.26
CA VAL A 130 10.95 8.81 -7.13
C VAL A 130 11.55 8.22 -5.84
N ASN A 131 12.38 7.18 -5.97
CA ASN A 131 12.79 6.31 -4.85
C ASN A 131 11.59 5.67 -4.13
N GLY A 132 10.54 5.36 -4.90
CA GLY A 132 9.27 4.82 -4.42
C GLY A 132 9.14 3.30 -4.57
N ILE A 133 7.89 2.84 -4.62
CA ILE A 133 7.55 1.41 -4.73
C ILE A 133 7.19 0.97 -6.16
N GLY A 134 7.48 1.82 -7.16
CA GLY A 134 7.33 1.46 -8.57
C GLY A 134 5.90 1.20 -9.01
N LEU A 135 4.93 2.02 -8.57
CA LEU A 135 3.53 1.89 -8.99
C LEU A 135 3.39 2.16 -10.49
N GLU A 136 2.75 1.24 -11.21
CA GLU A 136 2.35 1.48 -12.59
C GLU A 136 1.09 2.35 -12.63
N VAL A 137 1.05 3.27 -13.61
CA VAL A 137 -0.10 4.14 -13.83
C VAL A 137 -0.81 3.71 -15.11
N ASP A 138 -2.04 3.24 -14.95
CA ASP A 138 -2.99 3.07 -16.04
C ASP A 138 -4.15 4.05 -15.82
N ALA A 139 -4.02 5.24 -16.40
CA ALA A 139 -4.96 6.34 -16.25
C ALA A 139 -5.33 6.89 -17.64
N PRO A 140 -6.39 6.35 -18.28
CA PRO A 140 -6.87 6.89 -19.55
C PRO A 140 -7.40 8.31 -19.35
N LEU A 141 -7.26 9.15 -20.37
CA LEU A 141 -7.73 10.54 -20.36
C LEU A 141 -9.21 10.62 -20.00
N THR A 142 -9.57 11.54 -19.10
CA THR A 142 -10.96 11.70 -18.65
C THR A 142 -11.72 12.75 -19.46
N GLY A 143 -11.02 13.62 -20.19
CA GLY A 143 -11.58 14.80 -20.86
C GLY A 143 -11.84 15.96 -19.90
N VAL A 144 -11.52 15.81 -18.60
CA VAL A 144 -11.69 16.86 -17.59
C VAL A 144 -10.40 17.67 -17.52
N ILE A 145 -10.43 18.88 -18.07
CA ILE A 145 -9.31 19.82 -18.05
C ILE A 145 -9.34 20.65 -16.77
N LEU A 146 -8.20 20.72 -16.08
CA LEU A 146 -8.05 21.41 -14.80
C LEU A 146 -6.78 22.26 -14.75
N GLU A 147 -6.84 23.30 -13.93
CA GLU A 147 -5.68 24.04 -13.46
C GLU A 147 -5.45 23.70 -11.98
N ARG A 148 -4.21 23.39 -11.60
CA ARG A 148 -3.83 23.07 -10.23
C ARG A 148 -2.44 23.62 -9.91
N LEU A 149 -2.34 24.23 -8.74
CA LEU A 149 -1.07 24.59 -8.13
C LEU A 149 -0.96 23.85 -6.80
N TYR A 150 0.11 23.08 -6.65
CA TYR A 150 0.48 22.44 -5.40
C TYR A 150 1.77 23.06 -4.91
N GLN A 151 1.83 23.37 -3.62
CA GLN A 151 3.01 23.92 -2.98
C GLN A 151 3.48 23.00 -1.86
N ASP A 152 4.77 22.69 -1.86
CA ASP A 152 5.40 21.86 -0.82
C ASP A 152 5.21 22.44 0.59
N ALA A 153 5.17 23.77 0.73
CA ALA A 153 4.91 24.49 1.97
C ALA A 153 3.57 24.14 2.63
N GLU A 154 2.60 23.62 1.88
CA GLU A 154 1.30 23.20 2.41
C GLU A 154 1.39 21.90 3.22
N ASN A 155 2.53 21.18 3.16
CA ASN A 155 2.76 19.92 3.87
C ASN A 155 1.67 18.86 3.64
N THR A 156 1.02 18.89 2.47
CA THR A 156 -0.02 17.93 2.11
C THR A 156 0.55 16.63 1.58
N ARG A 157 -0.21 15.54 1.69
CA ARG A 157 0.20 14.22 1.22
C ARG A 157 -0.31 13.97 -0.19
N ILE A 158 0.44 13.19 -0.96
CA ILE A 158 0.04 12.76 -2.30
C ILE A 158 -1.30 12.02 -2.22
N GLY A 159 -1.49 11.12 -1.26
CA GLY A 159 -2.77 10.42 -1.07
C GLY A 159 -3.98 11.35 -0.84
N ASP A 160 -3.80 12.44 -0.11
CA ASP A 160 -4.85 13.45 0.12
C ASP A 160 -5.21 14.15 -1.20
N ARG A 161 -4.20 14.62 -1.95
CA ARG A 161 -4.39 15.32 -3.22
C ARG A 161 -4.99 14.44 -4.31
N LEU A 162 -4.66 13.15 -4.34
CA LEU A 162 -5.29 12.17 -5.24
C LEU A 162 -6.77 11.99 -4.93
N THR A 163 -7.13 11.95 -3.64
CA THR A 163 -8.53 11.85 -3.20
C THR A 163 -9.33 13.09 -3.58
N GLU A 164 -8.76 14.28 -3.37
CA GLU A 164 -9.35 15.54 -3.80
C GLU A 164 -9.53 15.59 -5.32
N LEU A 165 -8.50 15.20 -6.08
CA LEU A 165 -8.53 15.20 -7.54
C LEU A 165 -9.59 14.22 -8.05
N SER A 166 -9.75 13.05 -7.45
CA SER A 166 -10.79 12.07 -7.83
C SER A 166 -12.22 12.61 -7.66
N ASN A 167 -12.42 13.61 -6.81
CA ASN A 167 -13.72 14.26 -6.60
C ASN A 167 -13.86 15.57 -7.38
N ALA A 168 -12.82 16.01 -8.08
CA ALA A 168 -12.84 17.25 -8.84
C ALA A 168 -13.68 17.09 -10.12
N SER A 169 -14.51 18.09 -10.40
CA SER A 169 -15.22 18.29 -11.65
C SER A 169 -14.74 19.59 -12.30
N PRO A 170 -14.88 19.77 -13.63
CA PRO A 170 -14.55 21.04 -14.25
C PRO A 170 -15.39 22.14 -13.61
N ALA A 171 -14.79 23.31 -13.37
CA ALA A 171 -15.56 24.47 -12.93
C ALA A 171 -16.63 24.75 -14.00
N SER A 172 -17.90 24.81 -13.59
CA SER A 172 -18.95 25.24 -14.50
C SER A 172 -18.63 26.65 -14.97
N THR A 173 -18.22 26.81 -16.21
CA THR A 173 -18.18 28.11 -16.88
C THR A 173 -19.62 28.59 -17.01
N GLY A 174 -20.03 29.47 -16.11
CA GLY A 174 -21.22 30.31 -16.26
C GLY A 174 -20.98 31.46 -17.22
#